data_AF-W7CKG0-F1
#
_entry.id   AF-W7CKG0-F1
#
_cell.length_a   1.000
_cell.length_b   1.000
_cell.length_c   1.000
_cell.angle_alpha   90.00
_cell.angle_beta   90.00
_cell.angle_gamma   90.00
#
_symmetry.space_group_name_H-M   'P 1'
#
loop_
_entity.id
_entity.type
_entity.pdbx_description
1 polymer ?
#
loop_
_entity_poly.entity_id
_entity_poly.type
_entity_poly.pdbx_seq_one_letter_code
_entity_poly.pdbx_strand_id
1 'polypeptide(L)'
;MPQLGKAPDAIVIVATIRALKLHGGALKTNLAQEDVTALEAGFANLTKHIETVQQYGVPFVVAINRFSGDSDAELTALENWCKANNVNYSLTEVWEKGGAGGLDLAAKVVEAIETTTSTFRPIYEANQPLEEKILAIVQKVYGGSGVEFTTKARKQLIEFKQHGWDQYPVCMAKTQYSLSDDATRVGRPTDFIITIREFVPKMGAGFIVALTGDVMTMPGLPKHPAALDMDVDNSGRISGLF
;
A
#
# COMPACT_ATOMS: atom_id res chain seq x y z
N MET A 1 6.28 -21.85 6.56
CA MET A 1 5.72 -20.48 6.49
C MET A 1 4.52 -20.53 5.58
N PRO A 2 3.47 -19.69 5.75
CA PRO A 2 2.35 -19.67 4.82
C PRO A 2 2.80 -19.01 3.51
N GLN A 3 3.62 -19.73 2.76
CA GLN A 3 3.94 -19.42 1.39
C GLN A 3 2.86 -20.12 0.58
N LEU A 4 2.01 -19.35 -0.08
CA LEU A 4 1.13 -19.90 -1.10
C LEU A 4 2.04 -20.61 -2.11
N GLY A 5 1.71 -21.84 -2.49
CA GLY A 5 2.50 -22.62 -3.48
C GLY A 5 2.44 -22.06 -4.91
N LYS A 6 1.92 -20.85 -5.07
CA LYS A 6 1.72 -20.17 -6.35
C LYS A 6 2.10 -18.69 -6.22
N ALA A 7 2.86 -18.19 -7.19
CA ALA A 7 3.15 -16.79 -7.36
C ALA A 7 1.96 -16.03 -8.00
N PRO A 8 1.81 -14.72 -7.76
CA PRO A 8 0.81 -13.92 -8.47
C PRO A 8 1.06 -13.91 -9.98
N ASP A 9 -0.02 -14.04 -10.77
CA ASP A 9 0.06 -13.97 -12.24
C ASP A 9 0.09 -12.51 -12.73
N ALA A 10 -0.57 -11.58 -12.01
CA ALA A 10 -0.55 -10.14 -12.27
C ALA A 10 -0.84 -9.33 -10.99
N ILE A 11 -0.50 -8.04 -11.02
CA ILE A 11 -0.76 -7.09 -9.93
C ILE A 11 -1.53 -5.88 -10.46
N VAL A 12 -2.59 -5.46 -9.76
CA VAL A 12 -3.30 -4.21 -10.07
C VAL A 12 -3.00 -3.18 -8.99
N ILE A 13 -2.48 -2.01 -9.38
CA ILE A 13 -2.24 -0.88 -8.48
C ILE A 13 -3.40 0.10 -8.65
N VAL A 14 -4.23 0.24 -7.62
CA VAL A 14 -5.39 1.15 -7.66
C VAL A 14 -4.99 2.53 -7.16
N ALA A 15 -5.34 3.59 -7.90
CA ALA A 15 -5.19 4.98 -7.49
C ALA A 15 -6.42 5.83 -7.90
N THR A 16 -6.45 7.07 -7.42
CA THR A 16 -7.50 8.06 -7.72
C THR A 16 -6.84 9.43 -7.87
N ILE A 17 -7.39 10.32 -8.70
CA ILE A 17 -6.88 11.68 -8.87
C ILE A 17 -6.83 12.42 -7.52
N ARG A 18 -7.89 12.31 -6.72
CA ARG A 18 -7.96 12.92 -5.37
C ARG A 18 -6.86 12.43 -4.43
N ALA A 19 -6.58 11.12 -4.42
CA ALA A 19 -5.51 10.57 -3.58
C ALA A 19 -4.12 11.03 -4.04
N LEU A 20 -3.90 11.12 -5.35
CA LEU A 20 -2.65 11.62 -5.90
C LEU A 20 -2.47 13.11 -5.56
N LYS A 21 -3.50 13.94 -5.72
CA LYS A 21 -3.47 15.35 -5.27
C LYS A 21 -3.11 15.48 -3.78
N LEU A 22 -3.72 14.65 -2.92
CA LEU A 22 -3.38 14.63 -1.49
C LEU A 22 -1.90 14.32 -1.27
N HIS A 23 -1.34 13.37 -2.04
CA HIS A 23 0.08 13.03 -1.99
C HIS A 23 1.00 14.10 -2.59
N GLY A 24 0.49 14.98 -3.44
CA GLY A 24 1.19 16.18 -3.91
C GLY A 24 1.03 17.42 -3.02
N GLY A 25 0.35 17.29 -1.88
CA GLY A 25 0.24 18.36 -0.88
C GLY A 25 -1.10 19.10 -0.87
N ALA A 26 -2.08 18.70 -1.69
CA ALA A 26 -3.41 19.28 -1.63
C ALA A 26 -4.08 18.98 -0.27
N LEU A 27 -4.79 19.97 0.28
CA LEU A 27 -5.53 19.81 1.53
C LEU A 27 -6.73 18.86 1.33
N LYS A 28 -7.00 18.01 2.33
CA LYS A 28 -8.15 17.08 2.32
C LYS A 28 -9.49 17.78 2.05
N THR A 29 -9.62 19.05 2.46
CA THR A 29 -10.83 19.85 2.26
C THR A 29 -11.02 20.34 0.83
N ASN A 30 -9.98 20.33 0.00
CA ASN A 30 -9.97 20.95 -1.32
C ASN A 30 -9.81 19.94 -2.47
N LEU A 31 -9.86 18.63 -2.19
CA LEU A 31 -9.62 17.58 -3.19
C LEU A 31 -10.64 17.55 -4.34
N ALA A 32 -11.80 18.21 -4.18
CA ALA A 32 -12.81 18.34 -5.22
C ALA A 32 -12.50 19.44 -6.25
N GLN A 33 -11.59 20.36 -5.95
CA GLN A 33 -11.16 21.40 -6.89
C GLN A 33 -10.08 20.84 -7.81
N GLU A 34 -10.09 21.27 -9.07
CA GLU A 34 -9.04 20.96 -10.03
C GLU A 34 -7.68 21.46 -9.51
N ASP A 35 -6.68 20.59 -9.49
CA ASP A 35 -5.30 20.96 -9.14
C ASP A 35 -4.29 20.02 -9.84
N VAL A 36 -3.95 20.37 -11.09
CA VAL A 36 -3.00 19.61 -11.91
C VAL A 36 -1.59 19.61 -11.30
N THR A 37 -1.18 20.71 -10.66
CA THR A 37 0.16 20.80 -10.05
C THR A 37 0.30 19.85 -8.86
N ALA A 38 -0.70 19.79 -7.98
CA ALA A 38 -0.71 18.81 -6.90
C ALA A 38 -0.82 17.37 -7.43
N LEU A 39 -1.60 17.14 -8.49
CA LEU A 39 -1.68 15.83 -9.12
C LEU A 39 -0.30 15.36 -9.63
N GLU A 40 0.41 16.22 -10.37
CA GLU A 40 1.74 15.93 -10.91
C GLU A 40 2.77 15.65 -9.82
N ALA A 41 2.77 16.44 -8.75
CA ALA A 41 3.61 16.18 -7.58
C ALA A 41 3.25 14.84 -6.89
N GLY A 42 1.96 14.50 -6.89
CA GLY A 42 1.42 13.27 -6.33
C GLY A 42 1.86 11.99 -7.03
N PHE A 43 2.17 12.06 -8.32
CA PHE A 43 2.64 10.90 -9.09
C PHE A 43 3.88 10.25 -8.49
N ALA A 44 4.71 11.00 -7.77
CA ALA A 44 5.89 10.45 -7.10
C ALA A 44 5.55 9.28 -6.14
N ASN A 45 4.38 9.33 -5.48
CA ASN A 45 3.91 8.23 -4.65
C ASN A 45 3.59 6.97 -5.49
N LEU A 46 2.82 7.15 -6.57
CA LEU A 46 2.47 6.07 -7.51
C LEU A 46 3.73 5.47 -8.16
N THR A 47 4.70 6.31 -8.55
CA THR A 47 5.99 5.86 -9.07
C THR A 47 6.67 4.90 -8.11
N LYS A 48 6.73 5.21 -6.81
CA LYS A 48 7.39 4.33 -5.84
C LYS A 48 6.67 3.00 -5.67
N HIS A 49 5.33 2.98 -5.76
CA HIS A 49 4.57 1.74 -5.77
C HIS A 49 4.82 0.91 -7.04
N ILE A 50 4.92 1.55 -8.21
CA ILE A 50 5.28 0.88 -9.47
C ILE A 50 6.69 0.28 -9.37
N GLU A 51 7.69 1.06 -8.95
CA GLU A 51 9.08 0.60 -8.73
C GLU A 51 9.13 -0.61 -7.76
N THR A 52 8.28 -0.59 -6.73
CA THR A 52 8.18 -1.70 -5.77
C THR A 52 7.62 -2.95 -6.43
N VAL A 53 6.52 -2.83 -7.17
CA VAL A 53 5.86 -3.97 -7.83
C VAL A 53 6.76 -4.58 -8.90
N GLN A 54 7.46 -3.74 -9.68
CA GLN A 54 8.41 -4.18 -10.70
C GLN A 54 9.52 -5.09 -10.14
N GLN A 55 9.96 -4.85 -8.90
CA GLN A 55 10.99 -5.69 -8.27
C GLN A 55 10.55 -7.13 -8.04
N TYR A 56 9.24 -7.38 -7.96
CA TYR A 56 8.73 -8.75 -7.86
C TYR A 56 8.77 -9.49 -9.21
N GLY A 57 8.99 -8.83 -10.34
CA GLY A 57 9.05 -9.50 -11.65
C GLY A 57 7.70 -10.06 -12.13
N VAL A 58 6.59 -9.48 -11.67
CA VAL A 58 5.21 -9.84 -12.04
C VAL A 58 4.63 -8.72 -12.90
N PRO A 59 3.88 -9.02 -13.98
CA PRO A 59 3.22 -7.98 -14.75
C PRO A 59 2.24 -7.18 -13.89
N PHE A 60 2.09 -5.89 -14.19
CA PHE A 60 1.19 -5.03 -13.45
C PHE A 60 0.41 -4.07 -14.36
N VAL A 61 -0.75 -3.64 -13.88
CA VAL A 61 -1.60 -2.63 -14.51
C VAL A 61 -2.03 -1.62 -13.45
N VAL A 62 -2.01 -0.33 -13.79
CA VAL A 62 -2.54 0.71 -12.90
C VAL A 62 -4.02 0.92 -13.18
N ALA A 63 -4.88 0.85 -12.16
CA ALA A 63 -6.30 1.14 -12.27
C ALA A 63 -6.59 2.50 -11.62
N ILE A 64 -7.16 3.43 -12.38
CA ILE A 64 -7.52 4.75 -11.90
C ILE A 64 -9.03 4.82 -11.77
N ASN A 65 -9.53 4.76 -10.54
CA ASN A 65 -10.96 4.93 -10.29
C ASN A 65 -11.35 6.38 -10.58
N ARG A 66 -12.19 6.55 -11.61
CA ARG A 66 -12.72 7.85 -12.00
C ARG A 66 -13.86 8.25 -11.06
N PHE A 67 -13.85 9.50 -10.64
CA PHE A 67 -14.94 10.15 -9.92
C PHE A 67 -15.55 11.27 -10.74
N SER A 68 -16.82 11.60 -10.47
CA SER A 68 -17.55 12.66 -11.18
C SER A 68 -16.95 14.06 -11.04
N GLY A 69 -16.08 14.28 -10.05
CA GLY A 69 -15.40 15.55 -9.82
C GLY A 69 -13.99 15.63 -10.42
N ASP A 70 -13.51 14.58 -11.10
CA ASP A 70 -12.20 14.59 -11.76
C ASP A 70 -12.29 15.38 -13.08
N SER A 71 -11.40 16.34 -13.30
CA SER A 71 -11.47 17.22 -14.47
C SER A 71 -10.78 16.62 -15.70
N ASP A 72 -11.16 17.11 -16.90
CA ASP A 72 -10.51 16.69 -18.14
C ASP A 72 -9.02 17.07 -18.19
N ALA A 73 -8.64 18.19 -17.55
CA ALA A 73 -7.24 18.61 -17.46
C ALA A 73 -6.42 17.63 -16.59
N GLU A 74 -6.99 17.19 -15.46
CA GLU A 74 -6.36 16.20 -14.58
C GLU A 74 -6.23 14.82 -15.25
N LEU A 75 -7.27 14.38 -15.96
CA LEU A 75 -7.25 13.15 -16.74
C LEU A 75 -6.20 13.21 -17.87
N THR A 76 -6.08 14.35 -18.54
CA THR A 76 -5.06 14.58 -19.57
C THR A 76 -3.66 14.54 -18.99
N ALA A 77 -3.43 15.18 -17.84
CA ALA A 77 -2.13 15.17 -17.16
C ALA A 77 -1.73 13.74 -16.74
N LEU A 78 -2.67 12.97 -16.20
CA LEU A 78 -2.48 11.55 -15.89
C LEU A 78 -2.13 10.73 -17.12
N GLU A 79 -2.88 10.88 -18.22
CA GLU A 79 -2.62 10.16 -19.47
C GLU A 79 -1.23 10.47 -20.02
N ASN A 80 -0.85 11.75 -20.05
CA ASN A 80 0.47 12.20 -20.50
C ASN A 80 1.58 11.61 -19.62
N TRP A 81 1.38 11.62 -18.30
CA TRP A 81 2.34 11.03 -17.37
C TRP A 81 2.48 9.52 -17.57
N CYS A 82 1.38 8.78 -17.71
CA CYS A 82 1.42 7.34 -17.97
C CYS A 82 2.14 7.02 -19.29
N LYS A 83 1.85 7.77 -20.36
CA LYS A 83 2.53 7.64 -21.66
C LYS A 83 4.04 7.91 -21.55
N ALA A 84 4.42 9.00 -20.89
CA ALA A 84 5.83 9.38 -20.74
C ALA A 84 6.64 8.36 -19.93
N ASN A 85 6.00 7.67 -18.98
CA ASN A 85 6.63 6.67 -18.12
C ASN A 85 6.39 5.22 -18.57
N ASN A 86 5.76 5.01 -19.74
CA ASN A 86 5.40 3.70 -20.27
C ASN A 86 4.61 2.83 -19.26
N VAL A 87 3.67 3.45 -18.54
CA VAL A 87 2.82 2.80 -17.54
C VAL A 87 1.52 2.37 -18.21
N ASN A 88 1.25 1.06 -18.23
CA ASN A 88 -0.04 0.55 -18.65
C ASN A 88 -1.10 0.85 -17.58
N TYR A 89 -2.12 1.63 -17.94
CA TYR A 89 -3.18 2.03 -17.03
C TYR A 89 -4.57 1.90 -17.64
N SER A 90 -5.60 1.79 -16.79
CA SER A 90 -7.01 1.75 -17.17
C SER A 90 -7.81 2.73 -16.30
N LEU A 91 -8.71 3.49 -16.91
CA LEU A 91 -9.73 4.25 -16.18
C LEU A 91 -10.88 3.31 -15.81
N THR A 92 -11.26 3.28 -14.54
CA THR A 92 -12.28 2.38 -14.01
C THR A 92 -13.48 3.14 -13.46
N GLU A 93 -14.67 2.74 -13.89
CA GLU A 93 -15.96 3.32 -13.50
C GLU A 93 -16.85 2.26 -12.83
N VAL A 94 -16.25 1.22 -12.22
CA VAL A 94 -16.97 0.06 -11.67
C VAL A 94 -17.97 0.41 -10.56
N TRP A 95 -17.75 1.52 -9.86
CA TRP A 95 -18.67 2.00 -8.83
C TRP A 95 -20.00 2.50 -9.43
N GLU A 96 -19.94 3.17 -10.59
CA GLU A 96 -21.11 3.72 -11.27
C GLU A 96 -21.74 2.73 -12.26
N LYS A 97 -20.90 2.00 -13.01
CA LYS A 97 -21.31 1.15 -14.15
C LYS A 97 -21.23 -0.35 -13.85
N GLY A 98 -20.94 -0.74 -12.61
CA GLY A 98 -20.73 -2.15 -12.25
C GLY A 98 -19.62 -2.80 -13.05
N GLY A 99 -19.75 -4.10 -13.36
CA GLY A 99 -18.74 -4.84 -14.12
C GLY A 99 -18.41 -4.26 -15.50
N ALA A 100 -19.35 -3.58 -16.14
CA ALA A 100 -19.12 -2.94 -17.44
C ALA A 100 -18.07 -1.82 -17.37
N GLY A 101 -17.96 -1.13 -16.23
CA GLY A 101 -16.98 -0.07 -15.99
C GLY A 101 -15.54 -0.58 -15.76
N GLY A 102 -15.31 -1.89 -15.81
CA GLY A 102 -14.01 -2.52 -15.59
C GLY A 102 -13.52 -3.39 -16.76
N LEU A 103 -14.22 -3.38 -17.89
CA LEU A 103 -13.89 -4.24 -19.04
C LEU A 103 -12.49 -3.94 -19.62
N ASP A 104 -12.12 -2.66 -19.72
CA ASP A 104 -10.78 -2.26 -20.18
C ASP A 104 -9.69 -2.74 -19.22
N LEU A 105 -9.89 -2.59 -17.91
CA LEU A 105 -8.96 -3.10 -16.90
C LEU A 105 -8.82 -4.63 -17.01
N ALA A 106 -9.94 -5.34 -17.14
CA ALA A 106 -9.93 -6.80 -17.27
C ALA A 106 -9.16 -7.24 -18.52
N ALA A 107 -9.40 -6.60 -19.67
CA ALA A 107 -8.68 -6.88 -20.91
C ALA A 107 -7.17 -6.64 -20.75
N LYS A 108 -6.76 -5.51 -20.17
CA LYS A 108 -5.34 -5.18 -19.93
C LYS A 108 -4.67 -6.13 -18.96
N VAL A 109 -5.38 -6.62 -17.94
CA VAL A 109 -4.85 -7.63 -17.01
C VAL A 109 -4.63 -8.95 -17.73
N VAL A 110 -5.59 -9.41 -18.55
CA VAL A 110 -5.43 -10.63 -19.34
C VAL A 110 -4.26 -10.49 -20.32
N GLU A 111 -4.20 -9.39 -21.06
CA GLU A 111 -3.09 -9.10 -21.98
C GLU A 111 -1.74 -9.09 -21.26
N ALA A 112 -1.65 -8.47 -20.08
CA ALA A 112 -0.41 -8.42 -19.32
C ALA A 112 0.05 -9.81 -18.86
N ILE A 113 -0.89 -10.71 -18.51
CA ILE A 113 -0.60 -12.11 -18.16
C ILE A 113 -0.12 -12.90 -19.39
N GLU A 114 -0.77 -12.72 -20.54
CA GLU A 114 -0.47 -13.49 -21.75
C GLU A 114 0.84 -13.06 -22.43
N THR A 115 1.20 -11.77 -22.33
CA THR A 115 2.34 -11.19 -23.05
C THR A 115 3.61 -11.11 -22.21
N THR A 116 3.51 -11.21 -20.87
CA THR A 116 4.65 -11.03 -19.96
C THR A 116 4.91 -12.30 -19.15
N THR A 117 6.08 -12.89 -19.33
CA THR A 117 6.53 -14.02 -18.49
C THR A 117 6.85 -13.52 -17.07
N SER A 118 6.07 -13.97 -16.08
CA SER A 118 6.36 -13.70 -14.67
C SER A 118 7.64 -14.41 -14.22
N THR A 119 8.51 -13.67 -13.54
CA THR A 119 9.76 -14.17 -12.93
C THR A 119 9.76 -13.90 -11.43
N PHE A 120 8.63 -14.20 -10.78
CA PHE A 120 8.36 -13.84 -9.40
C PHE A 120 9.55 -14.10 -8.47
N ARG A 121 10.00 -13.04 -7.77
CA ARG A 121 11.04 -13.13 -6.74
C ARG A 121 10.66 -12.30 -5.52
N PRO A 122 10.79 -12.84 -4.30
CA PRO A 122 10.70 -12.04 -3.09
C PRO A 122 11.79 -10.95 -3.04
N ILE A 123 11.53 -9.88 -2.31
CA ILE A 123 12.46 -8.75 -2.13
C ILE A 123 13.68 -9.07 -1.25
N TYR A 124 13.64 -10.18 -0.51
CA TYR A 124 14.71 -10.67 0.37
C TYR A 124 14.71 -12.20 0.36
N GLU A 125 15.84 -12.80 0.73
CA GLU A 125 15.98 -14.26 0.81
C GLU A 125 15.46 -14.80 2.14
N ALA A 126 14.88 -15.99 2.15
CA ALA A 126 14.22 -16.56 3.33
C ALA A 126 15.19 -16.77 4.52
N ASN A 127 16.44 -17.09 4.24
CA ASN A 127 17.48 -17.37 5.25
C ASN A 127 18.28 -16.14 5.70
N GLN A 128 17.98 -14.94 5.18
CA GLN A 128 18.63 -13.71 5.63
C GLN A 128 18.33 -13.43 7.11
N PRO A 129 19.27 -12.82 7.85
CA PRO A 129 19.01 -12.27 9.18
C PRO A 129 17.82 -11.31 9.17
N LEU A 130 17.10 -11.25 10.30
CA LEU A 130 15.91 -10.42 10.43
C LEU A 130 16.20 -8.94 10.14
N GLU A 131 17.36 -8.45 10.56
CA GLU A 131 17.83 -7.08 10.33
C GLU A 131 18.01 -6.78 8.84
N GLU A 132 18.58 -7.70 8.07
CA GLU A 132 18.79 -7.56 6.63
C GLU A 132 17.46 -7.58 5.88
N LYS A 133 16.52 -8.43 6.29
CA LYS A 133 15.16 -8.46 5.73
C LYS A 133 14.43 -7.13 5.95
N ILE A 134 14.54 -6.57 7.15
CA ILE A 134 13.95 -5.26 7.46
C ILE A 134 14.60 -4.17 6.60
N LEU A 135 15.93 -4.14 6.53
CA LEU A 135 16.65 -3.17 5.71
C LEU A 135 16.25 -3.28 4.23
N ALA A 136 16.13 -4.49 3.71
CA ALA A 136 15.68 -4.74 2.34
C ALA A 136 14.29 -4.14 2.11
N ILE A 137 13.33 -4.34 3.02
CA ILE A 137 12.01 -3.71 2.91
C ILE A 137 12.12 -2.18 2.92
N VAL A 138 12.88 -1.61 3.87
CA VAL A 138 13.00 -0.15 4.00
C VAL A 138 13.57 0.48 2.73
N GLN A 139 14.64 -0.10 2.15
CA GLN A 139 15.28 0.45 0.97
C GLN A 139 14.47 0.18 -0.31
N LYS A 140 14.08 -1.07 -0.52
CA LYS A 140 13.44 -1.52 -1.77
C LYS A 140 11.98 -1.08 -1.88
N VAL A 141 11.21 -1.18 -0.79
CA VAL A 141 9.77 -0.91 -0.77
C VAL A 141 9.48 0.51 -0.31
N TYR A 142 10.10 0.98 0.78
CA TYR A 142 9.78 2.30 1.34
C TYR A 142 10.61 3.42 0.70
N GLY A 143 11.83 3.14 0.26
CA GLY A 143 12.77 4.16 -0.22
C GLY A 143 13.46 4.93 0.90
N GLY A 144 13.51 4.37 2.11
CA GLY A 144 14.24 4.94 3.23
C GLY A 144 15.74 4.65 3.14
N SER A 145 16.54 5.41 3.88
CA SER A 145 18.00 5.30 3.91
C SER A 145 18.50 4.16 4.80
N GLY A 146 17.75 3.81 5.85
CA GLY A 146 18.16 2.77 6.79
C GLY A 146 17.14 2.47 7.88
N VAL A 147 17.57 1.62 8.81
CA VAL A 147 16.78 1.19 9.97
C VAL A 147 17.55 1.42 11.26
N GLU A 148 16.86 1.90 12.29
CA GLU A 148 17.37 1.99 13.64
C GLU A 148 16.58 1.06 14.57
N PHE A 149 17.28 0.50 15.57
CA PHE A 149 16.69 -0.40 16.54
C PHE A 149 16.87 0.17 17.95
N THR A 150 15.77 0.26 18.70
CA THR A 150 15.84 0.63 20.12
C THR A 150 16.59 -0.42 20.92
N THR A 151 16.97 -0.09 22.15
CA THR A 151 17.59 -1.03 23.08
C THR A 151 16.75 -2.29 23.30
N LYS A 152 15.42 -2.18 23.33
CA LYS A 152 14.51 -3.32 23.47
C LYS A 152 14.57 -4.21 22.23
N ALA A 153 14.43 -3.64 21.04
CA ALA A 153 14.50 -4.36 19.78
C ALA A 153 15.86 -5.08 19.61
N ARG A 154 16.98 -4.42 19.96
CA ARG A 154 18.32 -5.05 19.91
C ARG A 154 18.46 -6.27 20.82
N LYS A 155 17.91 -6.21 22.04
CA LYS A 155 17.89 -7.36 22.95
C LYS A 155 17.07 -8.53 22.38
N GLN A 156 15.92 -8.22 21.79
CA GLN A 156 15.07 -9.23 21.16
C GLN A 156 15.75 -9.90 19.96
N LEU A 157 16.49 -9.16 19.14
CA LEU A 157 17.25 -9.75 18.02
C LEU A 157 18.28 -10.79 18.50
N ILE A 158 18.99 -10.49 19.60
CA ILE A 158 19.94 -11.42 20.21
C ILE A 158 19.22 -12.68 20.71
N GLU A 159 18.10 -12.51 21.40
CA GLU A 159 17.27 -13.62 21.90
C GLU A 159 16.71 -14.49 20.76
N PHE A 160 16.21 -13.87 19.69
CA PHE A 160 15.66 -14.57 18.54
C PHE A 160 16.71 -15.41 17.84
N LYS A 161 17.94 -14.90 17.71
CA LYS A 161 19.05 -15.66 17.17
C LYS A 161 19.41 -16.88 18.03
N GLN A 162 19.34 -16.76 19.35
CA GLN A 162 19.57 -17.89 20.27
C GLN A 162 18.51 -18.99 20.13
N HIS A 163 17.25 -18.61 19.85
CA HIS A 163 16.15 -19.54 19.65
C HIS A 163 15.96 -20.01 18.20
N GLY A 164 16.79 -19.54 17.25
CA GLY A 164 16.67 -19.87 15.83
C GLY A 164 15.47 -19.23 15.13
N TRP A 165 14.98 -18.09 15.63
CA TRP A 165 13.83 -17.36 15.11
C TRP A 165 14.22 -16.20 14.17
N ASP A 166 15.51 -15.90 14.07
CA ASP A 166 16.06 -14.82 13.23
C ASP A 166 15.83 -15.04 11.73
N GLN A 167 15.46 -16.25 11.32
CA GLN A 167 15.15 -16.60 9.93
C GLN A 167 13.66 -16.50 9.58
N TYR A 168 12.77 -16.16 10.53
CA TYR A 168 11.36 -15.94 10.18
C TYR A 168 11.19 -14.72 9.25
N PRO A 169 10.10 -14.64 8.46
CA PRO A 169 9.74 -13.44 7.72
C PRO A 169 9.37 -12.34 8.69
N VAL A 170 9.46 -11.11 8.20
CA VAL A 170 9.07 -9.93 8.95
C VAL A 170 7.77 -9.34 8.42
N CYS A 171 6.89 -8.97 9.34
CA CYS A 171 5.70 -8.17 9.09
C CYS A 171 5.94 -6.76 9.67
N MET A 172 6.10 -5.77 8.79
CA MET A 172 6.33 -4.39 9.20
C MET A 172 5.01 -3.75 9.62
N ALA A 173 4.93 -3.32 10.87
CA ALA A 173 3.76 -2.66 11.43
C ALA A 173 4.07 -1.17 11.63
N LYS A 174 3.68 -0.38 10.62
CA LYS A 174 3.89 1.06 10.52
C LYS A 174 2.61 1.77 10.07
N THR A 175 2.62 3.11 10.09
CA THR A 175 1.55 3.91 9.48
C THR A 175 1.36 3.56 8.00
N GLN A 176 0.10 3.44 7.59
CA GLN A 176 -0.29 3.22 6.19
C GLN A 176 -0.33 4.52 5.38
N TYR A 177 -0.27 5.68 6.03
CA TYR A 177 -0.45 6.98 5.38
C TYR A 177 0.82 7.55 4.73
N SER A 178 1.98 6.98 5.06
CA SER A 178 3.27 7.35 4.49
C SER A 178 4.11 6.12 4.16
N LEU A 179 5.06 6.27 3.24
CA LEU A 179 6.15 5.31 3.04
C LEU A 179 7.11 5.28 4.23
N SER A 180 7.28 6.40 4.95
CA SER A 180 8.02 6.44 6.21
C SER A 180 7.17 5.94 7.40
N ASP A 181 7.72 6.02 8.60
CA ASP A 181 7.01 5.80 9.87
C ASP A 181 6.30 7.06 10.39
N ASP A 182 6.37 8.19 9.66
CA ASP A 182 5.69 9.46 9.96
C ASP A 182 4.49 9.68 9.02
N ALA A 183 3.28 9.62 9.57
CA ALA A 183 2.03 9.74 8.82
C ALA A 183 1.84 11.09 8.10
N THR A 184 2.60 12.13 8.48
CA THR A 184 2.49 13.47 7.88
C THR A 184 3.30 13.61 6.61
N ARG A 185 4.31 12.75 6.39
CA ARG A 185 5.20 12.79 5.23
C ARG A 185 4.57 12.08 4.02
N VAL A 186 3.61 12.73 3.37
CA VAL A 186 2.92 12.19 2.18
C VAL A 186 3.81 12.22 0.93
N GLY A 187 3.36 11.59 -0.17
CA GLY A 187 4.07 11.61 -1.45
C GLY A 187 5.15 10.53 -1.50
N ARG A 188 6.37 10.92 -1.90
CA ARG A 188 7.58 10.10 -1.90
C ARG A 188 8.63 10.75 -0.99
N PRO A 189 8.56 10.56 0.34
CA PRO A 189 9.60 11.05 1.22
C PRO A 189 10.95 10.40 0.88
N THR A 190 12.04 11.15 1.01
CA THR A 190 13.42 10.65 0.91
C THR A 190 14.16 10.85 2.24
N ASP A 191 15.35 10.26 2.36
CA ASP A 191 16.28 10.51 3.45
C ASP A 191 15.68 10.29 4.85
N PHE A 192 14.90 9.22 5.00
CA PHE A 192 14.29 8.84 6.27
C PHE A 192 14.79 7.48 6.76
N ILE A 193 14.88 7.35 8.07
CA ILE A 193 15.24 6.12 8.76
C ILE A 193 13.98 5.58 9.43
N ILE A 194 13.72 4.28 9.31
CA ILE A 194 12.64 3.63 10.05
C ILE A 194 13.16 3.20 11.42
N THR A 195 12.45 3.58 12.49
CA THR A 195 12.79 3.13 13.84
C THR A 195 11.98 1.89 14.21
N ILE A 196 12.61 0.81 14.64
CA ILE A 196 11.96 -0.39 15.19
C ILE A 196 12.01 -0.34 16.71
N ARG A 197 10.83 -0.20 17.32
CA ARG A 197 10.67 -0.09 18.77
C ARG A 197 10.76 -1.43 19.47
N GLU A 198 10.09 -2.43 18.93
CA GLU A 198 10.09 -3.79 19.46
C GLU A 198 9.61 -4.79 18.42
N PHE A 199 9.78 -6.06 18.74
CA PHE A 199 9.28 -7.17 17.96
C PHE A 199 8.22 -7.97 18.72
N VAL A 200 7.24 -8.50 17.99
CA VAL A 200 6.26 -9.44 18.53
C VAL A 200 6.32 -10.72 17.71
N PRO A 201 6.91 -11.81 18.23
CA PRO A 201 6.97 -13.09 17.52
C PRO A 201 5.58 -13.72 17.45
N LYS A 202 5.15 -14.10 16.25
CA LYS A 202 3.89 -14.84 16.01
C LYS A 202 4.24 -16.27 15.58
N MET A 203 4.78 -17.04 16.51
CA MET A 203 5.37 -18.37 16.28
C MET A 203 4.42 -19.35 15.57
N GLY A 204 3.14 -19.38 15.99
CA GLY A 204 2.15 -20.24 15.34
C GLY A 204 1.89 -19.87 13.87
N ALA A 205 1.97 -18.59 13.53
CA ALA A 205 1.84 -18.11 12.15
C ALA A 205 3.18 -18.15 11.37
N GLY A 206 4.31 -18.25 12.07
CA GLY A 206 5.65 -18.36 11.51
C GLY A 206 6.21 -17.06 10.94
N PHE A 207 5.95 -15.92 11.59
CA PHE A 207 6.56 -14.62 11.27
C PHE A 207 6.78 -13.75 12.51
N ILE A 208 7.58 -12.69 12.38
CA ILE A 208 7.86 -11.71 13.43
C ILE A 208 7.27 -10.36 13.02
N VAL A 209 6.48 -9.75 13.90
CA VAL A 209 6.00 -8.38 13.69
C VAL A 209 7.04 -7.39 14.17
N ALA A 210 7.44 -6.44 13.33
CA ALA A 210 8.33 -5.34 13.68
C ALA A 210 7.53 -4.05 13.84
N LEU A 211 7.42 -3.54 15.07
CA LEU A 211 6.62 -2.37 15.41
C LEU A 211 7.47 -1.10 15.27
N THR A 212 7.05 -0.17 14.40
CA THR A 212 7.74 1.11 14.24
C THR A 212 7.22 2.21 15.16
N GLY A 213 5.92 2.22 15.39
CA GLY A 213 5.21 3.19 16.23
C GLY A 213 4.13 2.54 17.07
N ASP A 214 3.24 3.34 17.64
CA ASP A 214 2.04 2.83 18.30
C ASP A 214 1.06 2.32 17.25
N VAL A 215 0.76 1.02 17.29
CA VAL A 215 -0.22 0.39 16.40
C VAL A 215 -1.48 0.10 17.21
N MET A 216 -2.59 0.70 16.79
CA MET A 216 -3.88 0.52 17.45
C MET A 216 -4.41 -0.90 17.19
N THR A 217 -4.34 -1.77 18.19
CA THR A 217 -4.85 -3.15 18.11
C THR A 217 -6.30 -3.30 18.61
N MET A 218 -6.81 -2.29 19.31
CA MET A 218 -8.18 -2.26 19.84
C MET A 218 -8.76 -0.87 19.58
N PRO A 219 -9.50 -0.67 18.47
CA PRO A 219 -10.12 0.61 18.17
C PRO A 219 -11.24 0.91 19.18
N GLY A 220 -11.29 2.15 19.64
CA GLY A 220 -12.38 2.65 20.49
C GLY A 220 -13.61 3.05 19.68
N LEU A 221 -14.75 3.23 20.36
CA LEU A 221 -15.94 3.80 19.74
C LEU A 221 -15.80 5.33 19.57
N PRO A 222 -16.36 5.92 18.49
CA PRO A 222 -16.39 7.37 18.34
C PRO A 222 -17.37 8.00 19.33
N LYS A 223 -17.33 9.34 19.47
CA LYS A 223 -18.21 10.11 20.36
C LYS A 223 -19.70 9.82 20.11
N HIS A 224 -20.07 9.59 18.85
CA HIS A 224 -21.39 9.13 18.44
C HIS A 224 -21.23 7.77 17.73
N PRO A 225 -21.39 6.64 18.43
CA PRO A 225 -21.32 5.31 17.83
C PRO A 225 -22.50 5.09 16.88
N ALA A 226 -22.24 4.52 15.69
CA ALA A 226 -23.30 4.15 14.74
C ALA A 226 -24.38 3.25 15.35
N ALA A 227 -24.03 2.48 16.41
CA ALA A 227 -24.96 1.67 17.17
C ALA A 227 -26.15 2.43 17.77
N LEU A 228 -26.04 3.76 17.97
CA LEU A 228 -27.15 4.58 18.46
C LEU A 228 -28.21 4.83 17.37
N ASP A 229 -27.83 4.75 16.10
CA ASP A 229 -28.72 4.94 14.94
C ASP A 229 -29.21 3.61 14.35
N MET A 230 -28.76 2.48 14.90
CA MET A 230 -29.14 1.14 14.44
C MET A 230 -30.51 0.75 15.02
N ASP A 231 -31.42 0.32 14.14
CA ASP A 231 -32.76 -0.14 14.53
C ASP A 231 -33.29 -1.23 13.58
N VAL A 232 -34.33 -1.94 14.00
CA VAL A 232 -35.04 -2.94 13.21
C VAL A 232 -36.53 -2.65 13.28
N ASP A 233 -37.14 -2.31 12.15
CA ASP A 233 -38.57 -2.02 12.10
C ASP A 233 -39.43 -3.30 12.20
N ASN A 234 -40.75 -3.12 12.34
CA ASN A 234 -41.70 -4.24 12.47
C ASN A 234 -41.77 -5.16 11.23
N SER A 235 -41.19 -4.76 10.09
CA SER A 235 -41.06 -5.59 8.90
C SER A 235 -39.74 -6.38 8.86
N GLY A 236 -38.89 -6.22 9.89
CA GLY A 236 -37.57 -6.81 9.94
C GLY A 236 -36.52 -6.05 9.11
N ARG A 237 -36.82 -4.83 8.66
CA ARG A 237 -35.86 -4.01 7.93
C ARG A 237 -34.92 -3.30 8.91
N ILE A 238 -33.63 -3.46 8.66
CA ILE A 238 -32.55 -2.87 9.45
C ILE A 238 -32.23 -1.46 8.90
N SER A 239 -32.09 -0.47 9.79
CA SER A 239 -31.60 0.88 9.50
C SER A 239 -30.32 1.19 10.28
N GLY A 240 -29.53 2.18 9.81
CA GLY A 240 -28.33 2.67 10.51
C GLY A 240 -27.08 1.79 10.40
N LEU A 241 -27.11 0.73 9.59
CA LEU A 241 -25.99 -0.20 9.43
C LEU A 241 -24.96 0.25 8.38
N PHE A 242 -25.41 0.97 7.33
CA PHE A 242 -24.61 1.50 6.22
C PHE A 242 -25.18 2.83 5.73
#